data_AF-A0A1H3ZW01-F1
#
_entry.id   AF-A0A1H3ZW01-F1
#
_cell.length_a   1.000
_cell.length_b   1.000
_cell.length_c   1.000
_cell.angle_alpha   90.00
_cell.angle_beta   90.00
_cell.angle_gamma   90.00
#
_symmetry.space_group_name_H-M   'P 1'
#
loop_
_entity.id
_entity.type
_entity.pdbx_description
1 polymer ?
#
loop_
_entity_poly.entity_id
_entity_poly.type
_entity_poly.pdbx_seq_one_letter_code
_entity_poly.pdbx_strand_id
1 'polypeptide(L)'
;MAVKGGLDGENFNIEGIAFREGTWYFLNRGNGPLRQNIVFTFKGDTALGFDQKTIEVHRTSLPPIEGYPSGFSDGVLSGNRLWFLATAEDKASNFEDGANKGSFLSYLDLDSWSLGPVRRLSDQKKLEGLTVYKDSIFAPQAKSGQMNFLFCEDPDDVSNMICPIYQFAAVD
;
A
#
# COMPACT_ATOMS: atom_id res chain seq x y z
N MET A 1 2.89 -4.90 -29.22
CA MET A 1 2.92 -4.27 -27.89
C MET A 1 3.45 -5.29 -26.90
N ALA A 2 4.43 -4.92 -26.06
CA ALA A 2 4.88 -5.79 -24.98
C ALA A 2 4.00 -5.54 -23.75
N VAL A 3 3.39 -6.59 -23.20
CA VAL A 3 2.66 -6.49 -21.93
C VAL A 3 3.69 -6.42 -20.79
N LYS A 4 3.69 -5.32 -20.04
CA LYS A 4 4.52 -5.16 -18.84
C LYS A 4 3.72 -5.69 -17.64
N GLY A 5 4.40 -6.30 -16.67
CA GLY A 5 3.75 -6.85 -15.46
C GLY A 5 3.22 -8.28 -15.60
N GLY A 6 2.71 -8.66 -16.76
CA GLY A 6 2.15 -10.00 -17.00
C GLY A 6 0.83 -10.24 -16.26
N LEU A 7 0.08 -9.17 -16.00
CA LEU A 7 -1.26 -9.21 -15.42
C LEU A 7 -2.30 -9.16 -16.54
N ASP A 8 -3.37 -9.91 -16.37
CA ASP A 8 -4.62 -9.74 -17.12
C ASP A 8 -5.59 -8.83 -16.35
N GLY A 9 -6.80 -8.64 -16.86
CA GLY A 9 -7.81 -7.80 -16.22
C GLY A 9 -8.29 -8.32 -14.85
N GLU A 10 -8.17 -9.62 -14.56
CA GLU A 10 -8.59 -10.18 -13.27
C GLU A 10 -7.55 -9.97 -12.17
N ASN A 11 -6.27 -9.85 -12.57
CA ASN A 11 -5.15 -9.66 -11.65
C ASN A 11 -4.68 -8.19 -11.56
N PHE A 12 -5.22 -7.30 -12.40
CA PHE A 12 -4.95 -5.86 -12.37
C PHE A 12 -5.90 -5.15 -11.39
N ASN A 13 -5.36 -4.65 -10.28
CA ASN A 13 -6.09 -3.92 -9.25
C ASN A 13 -5.17 -2.92 -8.54
N ILE A 14 -5.26 -1.65 -8.90
CA ILE A 14 -4.45 -0.59 -8.28
C ILE A 14 -5.18 -0.06 -7.04
N GLU A 15 -4.55 -0.22 -5.88
CA GLU A 15 -5.12 0.17 -4.57
C GLU A 15 -4.32 1.28 -3.89
N GLY A 16 -3.24 1.74 -4.52
CA GLY A 16 -2.43 2.83 -3.99
C GLY A 16 -1.68 3.54 -5.08
N ILE A 17 -1.57 4.86 -4.95
CA ILE A 17 -0.82 5.70 -5.90
C ILE A 17 0.00 6.73 -5.11
N ALA A 18 1.27 6.88 -5.47
CA ALA A 18 2.10 7.97 -4.98
C ALA A 18 2.86 8.63 -6.13
N PHE A 19 3.23 9.90 -5.94
CA PHE A 19 3.98 10.69 -6.91
C PHE A 19 5.11 11.47 -6.23
N ARG A 20 6.30 11.41 -6.83
CA ARG A 20 7.43 12.26 -6.42
C ARG A 20 8.34 12.54 -7.60
N GLU A 21 8.68 13.82 -7.77
CA GLU A 21 9.73 14.27 -8.70
C GLU A 21 9.57 13.68 -10.11
N GLY A 22 8.34 13.73 -10.65
CA GLY A 22 8.06 13.22 -12.00
C GLY A 22 8.00 11.69 -12.11
N THR A 23 7.95 10.97 -10.99
CA THR A 23 7.83 9.51 -10.95
C THR A 23 6.54 9.12 -10.24
N TRP A 24 5.74 8.31 -10.91
CA TRP A 24 4.55 7.68 -10.36
C TRP A 24 4.88 6.29 -9.80
N TYR A 25 4.17 5.92 -8.74
CA TYR A 25 4.25 4.62 -8.07
C TYR A 25 2.83 4.10 -7.94
N PHE A 26 2.50 3.02 -8.65
CA PHE A 26 1.17 2.42 -8.68
C PHE A 26 1.26 1.05 -8.01
N LEU A 27 0.54 0.87 -6.91
CA LEU A 27 0.58 -0.33 -6.08
C LEU A 27 -0.57 -1.24 -6.50
N ASN A 28 -0.22 -2.29 -7.25
CA ASN A 28 -1.14 -3.35 -7.62
C ASN A 28 -1.30 -4.34 -6.47
N ARG A 29 -2.50 -4.48 -5.95
CA ARG A 29 -2.86 -5.51 -4.97
C ARG A 29 -2.93 -6.87 -5.64
N GLY A 30 -2.39 -7.88 -4.98
CA GLY A 30 -2.47 -9.26 -5.40
C GLY A 30 -3.90 -9.79 -5.41
N ASN A 31 -4.57 -9.66 -6.55
CA ASN A 31 -5.88 -10.25 -6.84
C ASN A 31 -5.76 -11.47 -7.75
N GLY A 32 -6.91 -12.11 -8.03
CA GLY A 32 -7.02 -13.20 -8.98
C GLY A 32 -6.22 -14.45 -8.58
N PRO A 33 -6.02 -15.39 -9.51
CA PRO A 33 -5.23 -16.60 -9.26
C PRO A 33 -3.73 -16.33 -9.12
N LEU A 34 -3.20 -15.23 -9.68
CA LEU A 34 -1.77 -14.93 -9.64
C LEU A 34 -1.35 -14.26 -8.34
N ARG A 35 -2.25 -13.51 -7.68
CA ARG A 35 -2.04 -12.86 -6.37
C ARG A 35 -0.74 -12.04 -6.30
N GLN A 36 -0.45 -11.29 -7.37
CA GLN A 36 0.82 -10.57 -7.50
C GLN A 36 0.74 -9.15 -6.94
N ASN A 37 1.47 -8.90 -5.86
CA ASN A 37 1.74 -7.55 -5.39
C ASN A 37 2.86 -6.93 -6.23
N ILE A 38 2.56 -5.83 -6.92
CA ILE A 38 3.50 -5.17 -7.83
C ILE A 38 3.47 -3.67 -7.59
N VAL A 39 4.64 -3.04 -7.50
CA VAL A 39 4.76 -1.58 -7.68
C VAL A 39 5.20 -1.32 -9.11
N PHE A 40 4.32 -0.67 -9.88
CA PHE A 40 4.69 -0.13 -11.18
C PHE A 40 5.25 1.28 -10.99
N THR A 41 6.41 1.56 -11.59
CA THR A 41 6.92 2.93 -11.66
C THR A 41 7.02 3.40 -13.10
N PHE A 42 6.79 4.68 -13.32
CA PHE A 42 6.98 5.31 -14.62
C PHE A 42 7.20 6.81 -14.47
N LYS A 43 7.86 7.41 -15.47
CA LYS A 43 8.07 8.86 -15.52
C LYS A 43 6.88 9.53 -16.18
N GLY A 44 6.33 10.57 -15.55
CA GLY A 44 5.20 11.31 -16.09
C GLY A 44 4.94 12.62 -15.36
N ASP A 45 4.10 13.44 -15.97
CA ASP A 45 3.58 14.66 -15.34
C ASP A 45 2.36 14.37 -14.44
N THR A 46 1.83 15.41 -13.82
CA THR A 46 0.65 15.31 -12.95
C THR A 46 -0.66 15.04 -13.71
N ALA A 47 -0.66 15.19 -15.04
CA ALA A 47 -1.78 14.86 -15.90
C ALA A 47 -1.73 13.40 -16.40
N LEU A 48 -0.81 12.59 -15.86
CA LEU A 48 -0.55 11.21 -16.28
C LEU A 48 -0.16 11.11 -17.76
N GLY A 49 0.48 12.15 -18.32
CA GLY A 49 1.24 12.03 -19.55
C GLY A 49 2.53 11.26 -19.27
N PHE A 50 2.64 10.02 -19.74
CA PHE A 50 3.82 9.18 -19.51
C PHE A 50 4.30 8.45 -20.77
N ASP A 51 5.59 8.15 -20.81
CA ASP A 51 6.18 7.27 -21.81
C ASP A 51 6.15 5.83 -21.30
N GLN A 52 5.43 4.95 -21.99
CA GLN A 52 5.33 3.52 -21.68
C GLN A 52 6.70 2.83 -21.60
N LYS A 53 7.74 3.35 -22.26
CA LYS A 53 9.10 2.82 -22.18
C LYS A 53 9.74 2.98 -20.80
N THR A 54 9.22 3.90 -19.99
CA THR A 54 9.70 4.17 -18.62
C THR A 54 9.05 3.28 -17.57
N ILE A 55 8.11 2.40 -17.97
CA ILE A 55 7.47 1.48 -17.03
C ILE A 55 8.47 0.43 -16.54
N GLU A 56 8.71 0.44 -15.24
CA GLU A 56 9.39 -0.61 -14.49
C GLU A 56 8.40 -1.39 -13.62
N VAL A 57 8.77 -2.61 -13.27
CA VAL A 57 7.90 -3.58 -12.60
C VAL A 57 8.65 -4.15 -11.40
N HIS A 58 8.23 -3.76 -10.20
CA HIS A 58 8.83 -4.18 -8.94
C HIS A 58 7.89 -5.16 -8.25
N ARG A 59 8.18 -6.46 -8.36
CA ARG A 59 7.36 -7.50 -7.72
C ARG A 59 7.75 -7.59 -6.25
N THR A 60 6.75 -7.55 -5.39
CA THR A 60 6.96 -7.50 -3.94
C THR A 60 6.36 -8.72 -3.28
N SER A 61 7.18 -9.50 -2.58
CA SER A 61 6.67 -10.57 -1.72
C SER A 61 6.27 -9.98 -0.37
N LEU A 62 4.97 -9.88 -0.11
CA LEU A 62 4.45 -9.42 1.17
C LEU A 62 4.27 -10.61 2.13
N PRO A 63 4.58 -10.45 3.43
CA PRO A 63 4.35 -11.50 4.41
C PRO A 63 2.85 -11.76 4.58
N PRO A 64 2.43 -13.02 4.79
CA PRO A 64 1.06 -13.32 5.10
C PRO A 64 0.70 -12.80 6.50
N ILE A 65 -0.59 -12.62 6.72
CA ILE A 65 -1.18 -12.32 8.01
C ILE A 65 -1.94 -13.56 8.46
N GLU A 66 -1.55 -14.17 9.58
CA GLU A 66 -2.18 -15.40 10.08
C GLU A 66 -2.31 -16.52 9.03
N GLY A 67 -1.36 -16.60 8.09
CA GLY A 67 -1.37 -17.57 6.99
C GLY A 67 -2.16 -17.14 5.75
N TYR A 68 -2.89 -16.02 5.80
CA TYR A 68 -3.60 -15.46 4.67
C TYR A 68 -2.71 -14.52 3.85
N PRO A 69 -2.71 -14.62 2.50
CA PRO A 69 -2.00 -13.68 1.65
C PRO A 69 -2.43 -12.24 1.92
N SER A 70 -1.46 -11.34 2.03
CA SER A 70 -1.71 -9.91 2.12
C SER A 70 -1.49 -9.23 0.78
N GLY A 71 -2.16 -8.11 0.57
CA GLY A 71 -1.96 -7.26 -0.59
C GLY A 71 -2.01 -5.78 -0.24
N PHE A 72 -1.40 -4.96 -1.09
CA PHE A 72 -1.40 -3.50 -0.91
C PHE A 72 -2.83 -2.97 -0.80
N SER A 73 -3.05 -2.01 0.09
CA SER A 73 -4.34 -1.33 0.24
C SER A 73 -4.22 0.21 0.24
N ASP A 74 -3.01 0.75 0.40
CA ASP A 74 -2.67 2.14 0.09
C ASP A 74 -1.13 2.35 0.12
N GLY A 75 -0.63 3.49 -0.34
CA GLY A 75 0.78 3.86 -0.29
C GLY A 75 1.06 5.37 -0.27
N VAL A 76 2.10 5.77 0.47
CA VAL A 76 2.56 7.16 0.57
C VAL A 76 4.09 7.25 0.54
N LEU A 77 4.63 8.28 -0.09
CA LEU A 77 6.07 8.54 -0.12
C LEU A 77 6.50 9.44 1.05
N SER A 78 7.61 9.10 1.69
CA SER A 78 8.35 10.01 2.56
C SER A 78 9.82 9.60 2.62
N GLY A 79 10.73 10.59 2.56
CA GLY A 79 12.16 10.34 2.44
C GLY A 79 12.48 9.43 1.26
N ASN A 80 13.35 8.44 1.44
CA ASN A 80 13.67 7.44 0.41
C ASN A 80 12.79 6.18 0.47
N ARG A 81 11.59 6.28 1.04
CA ARG A 81 10.74 5.11 1.31
C ARG A 81 9.35 5.30 0.70
N LEU A 82 8.83 4.22 0.13
CA LEU A 82 7.42 4.05 -0.17
C LEU A 82 6.78 3.29 0.98
N TRP A 83 6.16 4.02 1.90
CA TRP A 83 5.37 3.43 2.99
C TRP A 83 4.05 2.93 2.42
N PHE A 84 3.56 1.81 2.94
CA PHE A 84 2.32 1.21 2.45
C PHE A 84 1.55 0.48 3.53
N LEU A 85 0.24 0.43 3.34
CA LEU A 85 -0.64 -0.50 4.06
C LEU A 85 -0.80 -1.77 3.25
N ALA A 86 -0.88 -2.89 3.94
CA ALA A 86 -1.31 -4.15 3.35
C ALA A 86 -2.32 -4.86 4.25
N THR A 87 -3.34 -5.40 3.62
CA THR A 87 -4.47 -6.08 4.25
C THR A 87 -4.54 -7.52 3.77
N ALA A 88 -4.95 -8.44 4.66
CA ALA A 88 -5.29 -9.81 4.28
C ALA A 88 -6.79 -10.05 4.41
N GLU A 89 -7.35 -10.74 3.41
CA GLU A 89 -8.77 -11.09 3.31
C GLU A 89 -8.90 -12.60 3.09
N ASP A 90 -9.88 -13.21 3.73
CA ASP A 90 -10.20 -14.63 3.56
C ASP A 90 -11.15 -14.85 2.38
N LYS A 91 -10.64 -14.72 1.16
CA LYS A 91 -11.44 -14.86 -0.07
C LYS A 91 -11.83 -16.30 -0.42
N ALA A 92 -11.64 -17.28 0.48
CA ALA A 92 -11.97 -18.68 0.22
C ALA A 92 -13.46 -19.03 0.45
N SER A 93 -14.24 -18.14 1.10
CA SER A 93 -15.68 -18.34 1.26
C SER A 93 -16.44 -17.78 0.05
N ASN A 94 -17.01 -18.66 -0.76
CA ASN A 94 -17.82 -18.36 -1.95
C ASN A 94 -19.13 -17.58 -1.67
N PHE A 95 -19.29 -16.89 -0.53
CA PHE A 95 -20.57 -16.28 -0.15
C PHE A 95 -20.56 -14.91 0.51
N GLU A 96 -19.45 -14.35 0.97
CA GLU A 96 -19.40 -12.97 1.50
C GLU A 96 -18.00 -12.38 1.23
N ASP A 97 -17.89 -11.05 1.18
CA ASP A 97 -16.59 -10.38 1.21
C ASP A 97 -15.79 -10.96 2.37
N GLY A 98 -14.69 -11.65 2.03
CA GLY A 98 -13.99 -12.52 2.94
C GLY A 98 -13.61 -11.81 4.23
N ALA A 99 -13.79 -12.46 5.38
CA ALA A 99 -13.53 -11.83 6.68
C ALA A 99 -12.13 -11.18 6.72
N ASN A 100 -12.09 -9.90 7.05
CA ASN A 100 -10.88 -9.11 7.19
C ASN A 100 -9.98 -9.73 8.28
N LYS A 101 -8.74 -10.08 7.91
CA LYS A 101 -7.74 -10.69 8.81
C LYS A 101 -6.77 -9.66 9.37
N GLY A 102 -7.04 -8.37 9.14
CA GLY A 102 -6.27 -7.26 9.66
C GLY A 102 -5.28 -6.68 8.66
N SER A 103 -4.50 -5.70 9.15
CA SER A 103 -3.62 -4.86 8.35
C SER A 103 -2.26 -4.66 9.00
N PHE A 104 -1.24 -4.36 8.21
CA PHE A 104 0.06 -3.92 8.69
C PHE A 104 0.59 -2.72 7.90
N LEU A 105 1.52 -1.98 8.52
CA LEU A 105 2.33 -0.94 7.89
C LEU A 105 3.74 -1.48 7.64
N SER A 106 4.27 -1.23 6.45
CA SER A 106 5.70 -1.40 6.16
C SER A 106 6.14 -0.38 5.11
N TYR A 107 7.35 -0.51 4.60
CA TYR A 107 7.86 0.29 3.50
C TYR A 107 8.72 -0.52 2.53
N LEU A 108 8.84 -0.03 1.30
CA LEU A 108 9.91 -0.40 0.37
C LEU A 108 10.95 0.70 0.35
N ASP A 109 12.22 0.34 0.49
CA ASP A 109 13.34 1.24 0.21
C ASP A 109 13.45 1.47 -1.30
N LEU A 110 13.50 2.72 -1.75
CA LEU A 110 13.34 3.06 -3.16
C LEU A 110 14.59 2.82 -4.02
N ASP A 111 15.75 2.65 -3.39
CA ASP A 111 16.99 2.31 -4.10
C ASP A 111 17.13 0.80 -4.27
N SER A 112 16.82 0.04 -3.22
CA SER A 112 17.02 -1.41 -3.18
C SER A 112 15.76 -2.24 -3.46
N TRP A 113 14.58 -1.62 -3.38
CA TRP A 113 13.27 -2.28 -3.40
C TRP A 113 13.10 -3.33 -2.29
N SER A 114 13.91 -3.24 -1.24
CA SER A 114 13.85 -4.15 -0.10
C SER A 114 12.70 -3.80 0.84
N LEU A 115 12.08 -4.84 1.41
CA LEU A 115 10.98 -4.71 2.36
C LEU A 115 11.54 -4.36 3.75
N GLY A 116 11.03 -3.27 4.33
CA GLY A 116 11.32 -2.85 5.69
C GLY A 116 10.60 -3.67 6.77
N PRO A 117 10.81 -3.35 8.05
CA PRO A 117 10.15 -4.02 9.16
C PRO A 117 8.62 -3.91 9.09
N VAL A 118 7.95 -5.04 9.32
CA VAL A 118 6.49 -5.14 9.29
C VAL A 118 5.92 -4.80 10.66
N ARG A 119 5.00 -3.84 10.70
CA ARG A 119 4.34 -3.38 11.92
C ARG A 119 2.87 -3.72 11.85
N ARG A 120 2.46 -4.72 12.63
CA ARG A 120 1.06 -5.10 12.77
C ARG A 120 0.26 -3.93 13.34
N LEU A 121 -0.80 -3.51 12.65
CA LEU A 121 -1.67 -2.40 13.09
C LEU A 121 -2.99 -2.89 13.66
N SER A 122 -3.55 -3.96 13.10
CA SER A 122 -4.82 -4.55 13.55
C SER A 122 -4.92 -6.00 13.13
N ASP A 123 -5.62 -6.81 13.93
CA ASP A 123 -5.94 -8.20 13.61
C ASP A 123 -7.29 -8.39 12.90
N GLN A 124 -8.08 -7.33 12.75
CA GLN A 124 -9.46 -7.43 12.29
C GLN A 124 -9.85 -6.35 11.28
N LYS A 125 -9.09 -5.25 11.22
CA LYS A 125 -9.46 -4.07 10.42
C LYS A 125 -8.77 -4.06 9.08
N LYS A 126 -9.54 -3.78 8.04
CA LYS A 126 -9.08 -3.40 6.70
C LYS A 126 -8.78 -1.90 6.70
N LEU A 127 -7.51 -1.56 6.53
CA LEU A 127 -7.05 -0.17 6.48
C LEU A 127 -6.68 0.16 5.03
N GLU A 128 -7.32 1.17 4.44
CA GLU A 128 -7.20 1.51 3.00
C GLU A 128 -6.95 3.00 2.74
N GLY A 129 -6.71 3.77 3.81
CA GLY A 129 -6.20 5.14 3.67
C GLY A 129 -4.95 5.30 4.51
N LEU A 130 -3.90 5.87 3.93
CA LEU A 130 -2.61 6.12 4.55
C LEU A 130 -2.12 7.52 4.19
N THR A 131 -1.72 8.30 5.19
CA THR A 131 -0.99 9.54 4.97
C THR A 131 0.01 9.82 6.07
N VAL A 132 0.98 10.67 5.78
CA VAL A 132 1.95 11.16 6.77
C VAL A 132 1.31 12.33 7.52
N TYR A 133 1.15 12.18 8.84
CA TYR A 133 0.61 13.23 9.71
C TYR A 133 1.68 14.26 10.11
N LYS A 134 2.80 13.74 10.62
CA LYS A 134 3.94 14.52 11.09
C LYS A 134 5.19 13.76 10.73
N ASP A 135 5.91 14.32 9.78
CA ASP A 135 7.32 14.05 9.61
C ASP A 135 8.10 14.98 10.55
N SER A 136 9.25 14.55 11.05
CA SER A 136 10.12 15.36 11.91
C SER A 136 10.52 16.72 11.30
N ILE A 137 10.28 16.92 10.00
CA ILE A 137 10.44 18.18 9.27
C ILE A 137 9.34 19.22 9.60
N PHE A 138 8.11 18.80 9.93
CA PHE A 138 6.96 19.70 10.15
C PHE A 138 6.56 19.86 11.63
N ALA A 139 7.16 19.07 12.52
CA ALA A 139 6.90 19.11 13.95
C ALA A 139 8.23 19.27 14.71
N PRO A 140 8.60 20.47 15.17
CA PRO A 140 9.86 20.74 15.88
C PRO A 140 10.06 19.94 17.18
N GLN A 141 9.00 19.25 17.63
CA GLN A 141 8.95 18.44 18.85
C GLN A 141 8.99 16.93 18.58
N ALA A 142 8.98 16.49 17.31
CA ALA A 142 9.09 15.08 16.98
C ALA A 142 10.53 14.63 17.22
N LYS A 143 10.70 13.48 17.90
CA LYS A 143 12.03 12.86 18.03
C LYS A 143 12.57 12.58 16.64
N SER A 144 13.85 12.89 16.39
CA SER A 144 14.54 12.50 15.16
C SER A 144 14.33 11.00 14.91
N GLY A 145 13.89 10.64 13.70
CA GLY A 145 13.57 9.25 13.34
C GLY A 145 12.16 8.77 13.70
N GLN A 146 11.27 9.65 14.21
CA GLN A 146 9.87 9.31 14.44
C GLN A 146 8.97 9.86 13.33
N MET A 147 8.26 8.97 12.64
CA MET A 147 7.25 9.29 11.65
C MET A 147 5.86 9.01 12.21
N ASN A 148 4.93 9.95 12.04
CA ASN A 148 3.54 9.74 12.42
C ASN A 148 2.68 9.59 11.17
N PHE A 149 1.85 8.55 11.15
CA PHE A 149 0.90 8.25 10.10
C PHE A 149 -0.52 8.45 10.61
N LEU A 150 -1.41 8.89 9.72
CA LEU A 150 -2.84 8.68 9.88
C LEU A 150 -3.28 7.54 8.95
N PHE A 151 -4.26 6.77 9.40
CA PHE A 151 -4.94 5.81 8.54
C PHE A 151 -6.42 5.69 8.87
N CYS A 152 -7.20 5.26 7.89
CA CYS A 152 -8.64 5.05 8.03
C CYS A 152 -9.06 3.64 7.60
N GLU A 153 -10.19 3.20 8.14
CA GLU A 153 -10.81 1.93 7.79
C GLU A 153 -11.64 2.06 6.50
N ASP A 154 -11.68 0.99 5.71
CA ASP A 154 -12.83 0.70 4.86
C ASP A 154 -13.72 -0.30 5.62
N PRO A 155 -14.87 0.12 6.16
CA PRO A 155 -15.71 -0.76 6.96
C PRO A 155 -16.44 -1.82 6.12
N ASP A 156 -16.36 -1.79 4.78
CA ASP A 156 -17.08 -2.66 3.84
C ASP A 156 -18.61 -2.73 4.10
N ASP A 157 -19.15 -1.82 4.93
CA ASP A 157 -20.54 -1.74 5.34
C ASP A 157 -21.11 -0.37 4.97
N VAL A 158 -21.92 -0.36 3.91
CA VAL A 158 -22.57 0.85 3.38
C VAL A 158 -23.53 1.53 4.36
N SER A 159 -23.95 0.84 5.44
CA SER A 159 -24.75 1.43 6.51
C SER A 159 -23.90 2.14 7.56
N ASN A 160 -22.60 1.86 7.61
CA ASN A 160 -21.67 2.50 8.51
C ASN A 160 -21.17 3.84 7.94
N MET A 161 -21.76 4.94 8.43
CA MET A 161 -21.34 6.30 8.05
C MET A 161 -20.16 6.85 8.88
N ILE A 162 -19.58 6.03 9.76
CA ILE A 162 -18.45 6.43 10.60
C ILE A 162 -17.20 5.72 10.07
N CYS A 163 -16.26 6.52 9.56
CA CYS A 163 -14.92 6.07 9.18
C CYS A 163 -13.91 6.64 10.20
N PRO A 164 -13.46 5.83 11.18
CA PRO A 164 -12.50 6.30 12.18
C PRO A 164 -11.14 6.60 11.53
N ILE A 165 -10.48 7.65 12.02
CA ILE A 165 -9.08 7.96 11.69
C ILE A 165 -8.22 7.62 12.90
N TYR A 166 -7.21 6.80 12.68
CA TYR A 166 -6.22 6.39 13.67
C TYR A 166 -4.91 7.11 13.45
N GLN A 167 -4.11 7.21 14.51
CA GLN A 167 -2.74 7.70 14.44
C GLN A 167 -1.77 6.60 14.90
N PHE A 168 -0.66 6.45 14.19
CA PHE A 168 0.43 5.56 14.59
C PHE A 168 1.77 6.27 14.47
N ALA A 169 2.63 6.10 15.47
CA ALA A 169 4.00 6.59 15.43
C ALA A 169 4.96 5.43 15.13
N ALA A 170 5.52 5.40 13.93
CA ALA A 170 6.63 4.54 13.60
C ALA A 170 7.93 5.19 14.11
N VAL A 171 8.79 4.38 14.71
CA VAL A 171 10.16 4.76 15.07
C VAL A 171 11.07 3.91 14.21
N ASP A 172 11.97 4.53 13.47
CA ASP A 172 12.98 3.84 12.65
C ASP A 172 13.74 2.75 13.41
#